data_AF-A0A945AGI9-F1
#
_entry.id   AF-A0A945AGI9-F1
#
_cell.length_a   1.000
_cell.length_b   1.000
_cell.length_c   1.000
_cell.angle_alpha   90.00
_cell.angle_beta   90.00
_cell.angle_gamma   90.00
#
_symmetry.space_group_name_H-M   'P 1'
#
loop_
_entity.id
_entity.type
_entity.pdbx_description
1 polymer ?
#
loop_
_entity_poly.entity_id
_entity_poly.type
_entity_poly.pdbx_seq_one_letter_code
_entity_poly.pdbx_strand_id
1 'polypeptide(L)'
;MAKEEKVVLEGTVVDILPDGQYQVEIEGGHRILGYTSGKMRRFNIRIVVGDTVTVETSPYDLARGRITYRDAGTGGPPPGAPGGNRGRGGRRPRRRR
;
A
#
# COMPACT_ATOMS: atom_id res chain seq x y z
N MET A 1 -14.85 -24.91 10.78
CA MET A 1 -15.76 -23.77 10.55
C MET A 1 -15.22 -23.01 9.35
N ALA A 2 -16.08 -22.77 8.36
CA ALA A 2 -15.74 -22.52 6.96
C ALA A 2 -14.75 -21.36 6.79
N LYS A 3 -13.63 -21.64 6.10
CA LYS A 3 -12.80 -20.60 5.49
C LYS A 3 -13.63 -20.01 4.36
N GLU A 4 -14.32 -18.91 4.62
CA GLU A 4 -14.84 -18.08 3.54
C GLU A 4 -13.63 -17.63 2.71
N GLU A 5 -13.49 -18.22 1.52
CA GLU A 5 -12.50 -17.79 0.53
C GLU A 5 -12.85 -16.37 0.12
N LYS A 6 -12.04 -15.42 0.57
CA LYS A 6 -12.16 -14.02 0.16
C LYS A 6 -11.80 -13.93 -1.31
N VAL A 7 -12.65 -13.26 -2.07
CA VAL A 7 -12.40 -13.01 -3.48
C VAL A 7 -11.46 -11.82 -3.58
N VAL A 8 -10.32 -12.02 -4.23
CA VAL A 8 -9.35 -10.97 -4.50
C VAL A 8 -9.64 -10.41 -5.89
N LEU A 9 -9.89 -9.11 -5.96
CA LEU A 9 -10.22 -8.39 -7.19
C LEU A 9 -9.27 -7.22 -7.36
N GLU A 10 -8.99 -6.87 -8.61
CA GLU A 10 -8.19 -5.71 -8.98
C GLU A 10 -9.11 -4.58 -9.44
N GLY A 11 -8.77 -3.35 -9.08
CA GLY A 11 -9.55 -2.19 -9.47
C GLY A 11 -8.76 -0.89 -9.38
N THR A 12 -9.34 0.16 -9.94
CA THR A 12 -8.74 1.51 -9.97
C THR A 12 -9.52 2.45 -9.06
N VAL A 13 -8.81 3.25 -8.28
CA VAL A 13 -9.42 4.26 -7.42
C VAL A 13 -9.94 5.41 -8.26
N VAL A 14 -11.25 5.67 -8.23
CA VAL A 14 -11.91 6.75 -8.97
C VAL A 14 -12.07 8.00 -8.12
N ASP A 15 -12.40 7.85 -6.84
CA ASP A 15 -12.63 8.98 -5.95
C ASP A 15 -12.30 8.64 -4.49
N ILE A 16 -12.06 9.68 -3.68
CA ILE A 16 -11.75 9.57 -2.25
C ILE A 16 -12.81 10.31 -1.46
N LEU A 17 -13.55 9.56 -0.64
CA LEU A 17 -14.60 10.10 0.19
C LEU A 17 -14.03 10.62 1.52
N PRO A 18 -14.61 11.70 2.08
CA PRO A 18 -14.13 12.31 3.32
C PRO A 18 -14.24 11.39 4.55
N ASP A 19 -15.06 10.35 4.49
CA ASP A 19 -15.25 9.35 5.56
C ASP A 19 -14.10 8.33 5.66
N GLY A 20 -13.02 8.52 4.90
CA GLY A 20 -11.93 7.55 4.79
C GLY A 20 -12.29 6.31 3.98
N GLN A 21 -13.31 6.44 3.13
CA GLN A 21 -13.71 5.46 2.12
C GLN A 21 -13.12 5.84 0.77
N TYR A 22 -12.87 4.82 -0.04
CA TYR A 22 -12.34 4.99 -1.40
C TYR A 22 -13.32 4.36 -2.37
N GLN A 23 -13.67 5.12 -3.41
CA GLN A 23 -14.47 4.60 -4.49
C GLN A 23 -13.55 3.90 -5.48
N VAL A 24 -13.67 2.57 -5.58
CA VAL A 24 -12.85 1.74 -6.47
C VAL A 24 -13.74 1.17 -7.56
N GLU A 25 -13.30 1.30 -8.80
CA GLU A 25 -13.93 0.68 -9.96
C GLU A 25 -13.21 -0.61 -10.29
N ILE A 26 -13.92 -1.73 -10.22
CA ILE A 26 -13.39 -3.07 -10.50
C ILE A 26 -13.54 -3.35 -12.00
N GLU A 27 -12.66 -4.18 -12.54
CA GLU A 27 -12.82 -4.77 -13.88
C GLU A 27 -14.18 -5.48 -13.97
N GLY A 28 -15.12 -4.87 -14.69
CA GLY A 28 -16.53 -5.26 -14.70
C GLY A 28 -17.51 -4.08 -14.58
N GLY A 29 -17.01 -2.86 -14.34
CA GLY A 29 -17.83 -1.63 -14.31
C GLY A 29 -18.61 -1.44 -13.02
N HIS A 30 -18.34 -2.26 -12.01
CA HIS A 30 -18.92 -2.11 -10.68
C HIS A 30 -18.07 -1.18 -9.83
N ARG A 31 -18.74 -0.20 -9.22
CA ARG A 31 -18.12 0.72 -8.26
C ARG A 31 -18.40 0.23 -6.85
N ILE A 32 -17.34 0.06 -6.09
CA ILE A 32 -17.40 -0.45 -4.73
C ILE A 32 -16.83 0.57 -3.75
N LEU A 33 -17.28 0.45 -2.51
CA LEU A 33 -16.76 1.24 -1.40
C LEU A 33 -15.70 0.42 -0.66
N GLY A 34 -14.46 0.88 -0.76
CA GLY A 34 -13.29 0.24 -0.17
C GLY A 34 -12.82 0.95 1.10
N TYR A 35 -12.47 0.18 2.13
CA TYR A 35 -11.77 0.69 3.30
C TYR A 35 -10.32 0.20 3.31
N THR A 36 -9.38 1.05 3.75
CA THR A 36 -7.98 0.63 3.92
C THR A 36 -7.83 -0.44 4.99
N SER A 37 -7.05 -1.48 4.71
CA SER A 37 -6.66 -2.45 5.74
C SER A 37 -5.79 -1.80 6.82
N GLY A 38 -5.84 -2.35 8.03
CA GLY A 38 -5.00 -1.87 9.14
C GLY A 38 -3.50 -1.95 8.84
N LYS A 39 -3.08 -2.88 7.97
CA LYS A 39 -1.70 -2.99 7.48
C LYS A 39 -1.30 -1.72 6.72
N MET A 40 -2.14 -1.26 5.80
CA MET A 40 -1.87 -0.03 5.04
C MET A 40 -1.77 1.20 5.94
N ARG A 41 -2.65 1.31 6.95
CA ARG A 41 -2.59 2.39 7.95
C ARG A 41 -1.29 2.35 8.74
N ARG A 42 -0.82 1.16 9.16
CA ARG A 42 0.47 0.99 9.86
C ARG A 42 1.67 1.43 9.01
N PHE A 43 1.64 1.15 7.72
CA PHE A 43 2.71 1.52 6.79
C PHE A 43 2.54 2.91 6.18
N ASN A 44 1.57 3.71 6.64
CA ASN A 44 1.28 5.06 6.11
C ASN A 44 1.14 5.09 4.57
N ILE A 45 0.56 4.03 4.00
CA ILE A 45 0.35 3.96 2.54
C ILE A 45 -0.79 4.91 2.20
N ARG A 46 -0.46 5.96 1.44
CA ARG A 46 -1.44 6.92 0.89
C ARG A 46 -2.01 6.33 -0.39
N ILE A 47 -3.31 6.48 -0.59
CA ILE A 47 -4.01 6.11 -1.83
C ILE A 47 -4.44 7.41 -2.50
N VAL A 48 -4.22 7.51 -3.80
CA VAL A 48 -4.59 8.64 -4.65
C VAL A 48 -5.56 8.16 -5.73
N VAL A 49 -6.36 9.07 -6.27
CA VAL A 49 -7.20 8.81 -7.45
C VAL A 49 -6.32 8.40 -8.63
N GLY A 50 -6.71 7.35 -9.34
CA GLY A 50 -5.96 6.77 -10.46
C GLY A 50 -4.99 5.66 -10.06
N ASP A 51 -4.86 5.34 -8.76
CA ASP A 51 -4.04 4.22 -8.31
C ASP A 51 -4.73 2.87 -8.55
N THR A 52 -3.95 1.89 -9.00
CA THR A 52 -4.36 0.48 -9.04
C THR A 52 -4.25 -0.12 -7.64
N VAL A 53 -5.33 -0.72 -7.18
CA VAL A 53 -5.43 -1.32 -5.85
C VAL A 53 -6.02 -2.72 -5.92
N THR A 54 -5.56 -3.57 -5.01
CA THR A 54 -6.12 -4.91 -4.81
C THR A 54 -7.12 -4.86 -3.66
N VAL A 55 -8.33 -5.33 -3.95
CA VAL A 55 -9.45 -5.34 -3.03
C VAL A 55 -9.86 -6.78 -2.71
N GLU A 56 -9.91 -7.11 -1.42
CA GLU A 56 -10.52 -8.33 -0.92
C GLU A 56 -11.99 -8.07 -0.60
N THR A 57 -12.89 -8.82 -1.23
CA THR A 57 -14.33 -8.76 -0.95
C THR A 57 -14.82 -10.12 -0.44
N SER A 58 -15.83 -10.09 0.44
CA SER A 58 -16.50 -11.32 0.84
C SER A 58 -17.47 -11.73 -0.28
N PRO A 59 -17.64 -13.03 -0.56
CA PRO A 59 -18.53 -13.51 -1.63
C PRO A 59 -20.01 -13.13 -1.43
N TYR A 60 -20.38 -12.66 -0.23
CA TYR A 60 -21.74 -12.24 0.11
C TYR A 60 -22.02 -10.75 -0.11
N ASP A 61 -20.98 -9.90 -0.15
CA ASP A 61 -21.12 -8.47 -0.35
C ASP A 61 -20.04 -7.99 -1.33
N LEU A 62 -20.46 -7.76 -2.57
CA LEU A 62 -19.62 -7.22 -3.64
C LEU A 62 -19.62 -5.69 -3.64
N ALA A 63 -20.46 -5.02 -2.83
CA ALA A 63 -20.54 -3.56 -2.79
C ALA A 63 -19.49 -2.94 -1.85
N ARG A 64 -18.98 -3.75 -0.89
CA ARG A 64 -17.99 -3.32 0.11
C ARG A 64 -16.75 -4.18 0.06
N GLY A 65 -15.60 -3.52 -0.07
CA GLY A 65 -14.31 -4.18 -0.19
C GLY A 65 -13.30 -3.73 0.85
N ARG A 66 -12.27 -4.56 1.04
CA ARG A 66 -11.11 -4.23 1.87
C ARG A 66 -9.88 -4.06 0.98
N ILE A 67 -9.32 -2.86 0.97
CA ILE A 67 -8.09 -2.59 0.21
C ILE A 67 -6.91 -3.15 0.98
N THR A 68 -6.23 -4.13 0.40
CA THR A 68 -5.09 -4.81 1.03
C THR A 68 -3.76 -4.37 0.46
N TYR A 69 -3.72 -4.09 -0.84
CA TYR A 69 -2.52 -3.69 -1.55
C TYR A 69 -2.79 -2.53 -2.51
N ARG A 70 -1.78 -1.69 -2.69
CA ARG A 70 -1.71 -0.68 -3.75
C ARG A 70 -0.54 -1.07 -4.62
N ASP A 71 -0.77 -1.27 -5.91
CA ASP A 71 0.32 -1.54 -6.84
C ASP A 71 1.02 -0.22 -7.16
N ALA A 72 2.10 0.03 -6.44
CA ALA A 72 2.99 1.14 -6.73
C ALA A 72 3.83 0.70 -7.92
N GLY A 73 3.29 0.88 -9.13
CA GLY A 73 4.00 0.68 -10.39
C GLY A 73 5.40 1.28 -10.28
N THR A 74 6.40 0.40 -10.13
CA THR A 74 7.83 0.68 -10.10
C THR A 74 8.22 2.11 -9.70
N GLY A 75 8.26 2.42 -8.40
CA GLY A 75 8.63 3.79 -8.00
C GLY A 75 8.92 4.01 -6.51
N GLY A 76 10.17 3.78 -6.11
CA GLY A 76 10.78 4.50 -4.98
C GLY A 76 11.39 3.60 -3.89
N PRO A 77 12.68 3.76 -3.55
CA PRO A 77 13.25 3.11 -2.38
C PRO A 77 12.49 3.52 -1.10
N PRO A 78 12.39 2.63 -0.10
CA PRO A 78 11.68 2.92 1.14
C PRO A 78 12.20 4.23 1.77
N PRO A 79 11.33 5.16 2.19
CA PRO A 79 11.75 6.31 2.95
C PRO A 79 12.21 5.82 4.32
N GLY A 80 13.53 5.66 4.49
CA GLY A 80 14.10 5.30 5.79
C GLY A 80 15.23 4.28 5.77
N ALA A 81 15.99 4.10 4.69
CA ALA A 81 17.33 3.55 4.82
C ALA A 81 18.25 4.67 5.37
N PRO A 82 18.67 4.66 6.64
CA PRO A 82 19.74 5.53 7.07
C PRO A 82 20.98 5.15 6.26
N GLY A 83 21.44 6.06 5.40
CA GLY A 83 22.68 5.93 4.67
C GLY A 83 23.79 5.58 5.66
N GLY A 84 24.32 4.35 5.54
CA GLY A 84 25.39 3.88 6.39
C GLY A 84 26.55 4.85 6.36
N ASN A 85 26.87 5.44 7.51
CA ASN A 85 28.08 6.23 7.71
C ASN A 85 29.29 5.29 7.60
N ARG A 86 29.68 4.96 6.38
CA ARG A 86 31.02 4.43 6.05
C ARG A 86 32.01 5.58 6.08
N GLY A 87 32.16 6.19 7.26
CA GLY A 87 33.30 7.00 7.62
C GLY A 87 34.52 6.12 7.82
N ARG A 88 35.01 5.53 6.73
CA ARG A 88 36.39 5.05 6.61
C ARG A 88 37.30 6.29 6.58
N GLY A 89 37.45 6.94 7.74
CA GLY A 89 38.41 8.02 7.97
C GLY A 89 39.70 7.42 8.49
N GLY A 90 40.76 7.50 7.69
CA GLY A 90 41.99 6.76 7.83
C GLY A 90 42.66 6.83 9.21
N ARG A 91 43.17 5.67 9.61
CA ARG A 91 44.32 5.50 10.49
C ARG A 91 45.41 6.50 10.08
N ARG A 92 45.62 7.57 10.86
CA ARG A 92 46.87 8.32 10.77
C ARG A 92 47.93 7.56 11.56
N PRO A 93 49.08 7.22 10.96
CA PRO A 93 50.13 6.49 11.65
C PRO A 93 50.81 7.40 12.68
N ARG A 94 51.23 6.76 13.78
CA ARG A 94 52.15 7.32 14.78
C ARG A 94 53.37 7.90 14.06
N ARG A 95 53.68 9.18 14.26
CA ARG A 95 55.04 9.69 14.04
C ARG A 95 55.61 10.17 15.38
N ARG A 96 56.72 9.54 15.73
CA ARG A 96 57.66 9.86 16.80
C ARG A 96 58.10 11.33 16.72
N ARG A 97 58.19 12.01 17.86
CA ARG A 97 59.47 12.48 18.42
C ARG A 97 59.30 12.78 19.90
#